data_AF-A0A8T2B3M0-F1
#
_entry.id   AF-A0A8T2B3M0-F1
#
_cell.length_a   1.000
_cell.length_b   1.000
_cell.length_c   1.000
_cell.angle_alpha   90.00
_cell.angle_beta   90.00
_cell.angle_gamma   90.00
#
_symmetry.space_group_name_H-M   'P 1'
#
loop_
_entity.id
_entity.type
_entity.pdbx_description
1 polymer ?
#
loop_
_entity_poly.entity_id
_entity_poly.type
_entity_poly.pdbx_seq_one_letter_code
_entity_poly.pdbx_strand_id
1 'polypeptide(L)'
;MALRSVKTPTLITPVTVVSSSVINKPQSIRFSLKPTAALAVHNRQPSFYGLKLKPTKFRCSASALTPQLKDTLEKLVNSEKVVLFMKGTRDFPMCGFSNTVVQILKNLNVPFEDVNILENEILRQGLKEYSNP
;
A
#
# COMPACT_ATOMS: atom_id res chain seq x y z
N MET A 1 49.43 42.99 17.22
CA MET A 1 48.04 43.36 16.91
C MET A 1 47.21 42.09 16.74
N ALA A 2 46.28 41.88 17.67
CA ALA A 2 45.11 40.99 17.67
C ALA A 2 45.27 39.50 17.26
N LEU A 3 45.41 38.66 18.29
CA LEU A 3 44.89 37.29 18.36
C LEU A 3 43.35 37.30 18.42
N ARG A 4 42.69 36.32 17.78
CA ARG A 4 41.34 35.76 18.06
C ARG A 4 40.96 34.82 16.91
N SER A 5 40.30 33.68 17.04
CA SER A 5 39.93 32.82 18.17
C SER A 5 39.22 31.65 17.48
N VAL A 6 39.77 30.43 17.60
CA VAL A 6 39.05 29.20 17.24
C VAL A 6 37.79 29.13 18.12
N LYS A 7 36.63 28.84 17.54
CA LYS A 7 35.43 28.52 18.31
C LYS A 7 34.73 27.30 17.75
N THR A 8 35.20 26.14 18.16
CA THR A 8 34.31 25.02 18.46
C THR A 8 33.52 25.35 19.74
N PRO A 9 32.31 24.80 19.87
CA PRO A 9 32.02 24.13 21.13
C PRO A 9 31.34 22.78 20.91
N THR A 10 32.07 21.71 21.19
CA THR A 10 31.50 20.53 21.84
C THR A 10 31.44 20.82 23.35
N LEU A 11 30.43 20.29 24.03
CA LEU A 11 30.40 19.78 25.42
C LEU A 11 28.90 19.62 25.82
N ILE A 12 28.36 18.41 26.00
CA ILE A 12 28.36 17.59 27.25
C ILE A 12 27.44 18.23 28.31
N THR A 13 26.42 17.62 28.95
CA THR A 13 25.85 16.26 29.08
C THR A 13 24.46 16.39 29.80
N PRO A 14 23.98 15.50 30.71
CA PRO A 14 22.70 14.77 30.62
C PRO A 14 21.73 15.20 31.77
N VAL A 15 20.75 14.34 32.12
CA VAL A 15 19.81 14.35 33.29
C VAL A 15 18.36 14.27 32.76
N THR A 16 17.87 13.07 32.46
CA THR A 16 17.17 12.09 33.33
C THR A 16 15.71 12.43 33.68
N VAL A 17 14.81 11.58 33.14
CA VAL A 17 13.72 10.83 33.81
C VAL A 17 12.60 11.59 34.53
N VAL A 18 11.40 11.54 33.92
CA VAL A 18 10.09 11.17 34.52
C VAL A 18 9.28 10.56 33.35
N SER A 19 9.06 9.26 33.17
CA SER A 19 8.39 8.22 33.99
C SER A 19 6.92 8.53 34.32
N SER A 20 6.00 8.06 33.47
CA SER A 20 4.60 7.67 33.76
C SER A 20 3.99 7.15 32.45
N SER A 21 4.09 5.88 32.10
CA SER A 21 3.17 4.81 32.50
C SER A 21 1.70 5.08 32.12
N VAL A 22 1.30 4.88 30.85
CA VAL A 22 -0.02 4.31 30.54
C VAL A 22 0.12 3.27 29.43
N ILE A 23 0.30 2.05 29.91
CA ILE A 23 -0.02 0.79 29.23
C ILE A 23 -1.51 0.85 28.84
N ASN A 24 -1.83 1.06 27.56
CA ASN A 24 -3.15 0.69 27.07
C ASN A 24 -3.11 -0.77 26.64
N LYS A 25 -3.60 -1.59 27.57
CA LYS A 25 -3.81 -3.03 27.54
C LYS A 25 -4.69 -3.44 26.34
N PRO A 26 -4.41 -4.59 25.69
CA PRO A 26 -5.29 -5.16 24.67
C PRO A 26 -6.59 -5.66 25.33
N GLN A 27 -7.73 -5.15 24.89
CA GLN A 27 -9.03 -5.67 25.34
C GLN A 27 -9.49 -6.79 24.40
N SER A 28 -9.24 -8.01 24.87
CA SER A 28 -10.11 -9.19 24.85
C SER A 28 -11.00 -9.41 23.62
N ILE A 29 -10.63 -10.45 22.88
CA ILE A 29 -11.55 -11.35 22.18
C ILE A 29 -12.73 -11.67 23.10
N ARG A 30 -13.96 -11.44 22.64
CA ARG A 30 -15.15 -12.12 23.16
C ARG A 30 -15.88 -12.78 22.00
N PHE A 31 -15.55 -14.05 21.80
CA PHE A 31 -16.39 -15.03 21.14
C PHE A 31 -17.72 -15.11 21.93
N SER A 32 -18.82 -14.63 21.35
CA SER A 32 -20.15 -14.96 21.86
C SER A 32 -20.72 -16.08 20.99
N LEU A 33 -20.49 -17.32 21.41
CA LEU A 33 -21.30 -18.45 21.00
C LEU A 33 -22.68 -18.31 21.65
N LYS A 34 -23.73 -18.20 20.84
CA LYS A 34 -25.09 -18.55 21.25
C LYS A 34 -25.49 -19.84 20.51
N PRO A 35 -25.74 -20.95 21.22
CA PRO A 35 -26.36 -22.14 20.65
C PRO A 35 -27.88 -22.07 20.78
N THR A 36 -28.57 -23.03 20.14
CA THR A 36 -30.03 -23.29 20.09
C THR A 36 -30.78 -22.41 19.08
N ALA A 37 -31.63 -22.91 18.17
CA ALA A 37 -32.20 -24.24 17.97
C ALA A 37 -32.50 -24.45 16.47
N ALA A 38 -32.51 -25.72 16.07
CA ALA A 38 -32.95 -26.18 14.76
C ALA A 38 -34.47 -26.02 14.60
N LEU A 39 -34.92 -25.58 13.42
CA LEU A 39 -36.24 -25.89 12.88
C LEU A 39 -36.16 -26.01 11.36
N ALA A 40 -36.88 -27.01 10.87
CA ALA A 40 -36.70 -27.71 9.62
C ALA A 40 -37.10 -26.91 8.36
N VAL A 41 -36.32 -27.15 7.31
CA VAL A 41 -36.72 -27.46 5.92
C VAL A 41 -38.18 -27.15 5.55
N HIS A 42 -38.38 -26.18 4.65
CA HIS A 42 -39.29 -26.37 3.53
C HIS A 42 -38.71 -25.78 2.25
N ASN A 43 -38.57 -26.69 1.29
CA ASN A 43 -38.16 -26.51 -0.08
C ASN A 43 -39.30 -25.88 -0.89
N ARG A 44 -39.05 -24.73 -1.56
CA ARG A 44 -39.59 -24.39 -2.88
C ARG A 44 -39.03 -23.06 -3.40
N GLN A 45 -38.25 -23.15 -4.48
CA GLN A 45 -38.17 -22.13 -5.54
C GLN A 45 -39.57 -21.86 -6.11
N PRO A 46 -39.91 -20.69 -6.69
CA PRO A 46 -39.20 -20.01 -7.81
C PRO A 46 -39.23 -18.46 -7.62
N SER A 47 -38.85 -17.53 -8.50
CA SER A 47 -38.67 -17.42 -9.95
C SER A 47 -37.95 -16.08 -10.25
N PHE A 48 -37.05 -16.08 -11.23
CA PHE A 48 -36.88 -14.98 -12.20
C PHE A 48 -36.57 -13.54 -11.71
N TYR A 49 -35.28 -13.27 -11.43
CA TYR A 49 -34.59 -12.13 -12.06
C TYR A 49 -33.19 -12.61 -12.47
N GLY A 50 -33.15 -13.28 -13.61
CA GLY A 50 -31.91 -13.74 -14.22
C GLY A 50 -31.18 -12.57 -14.87
N LEU A 51 -30.19 -12.02 -14.17
CA LEU A 51 -29.01 -11.46 -14.83
C LEU A 51 -27.91 -12.51 -14.76
N LYS A 52 -27.99 -13.46 -15.69
CA LYS A 52 -26.97 -14.47 -15.94
C LYS A 52 -25.81 -13.82 -16.69
N LEU A 53 -25.02 -13.00 -16.00
CA LEU A 53 -23.77 -12.45 -16.55
C LEU A 53 -22.58 -13.36 -16.22
N LYS A 54 -22.57 -14.54 -16.83
CA LYS A 54 -21.36 -15.22 -17.30
C LYS A 54 -21.80 -15.94 -18.59
N PRO A 55 -21.10 -15.84 -19.72
CA PRO A 55 -19.64 -15.79 -19.79
C PRO A 55 -19.09 -14.79 -20.82
N THR A 56 -17.83 -14.44 -20.67
CA THR A 56 -16.77 -14.52 -21.69
C THR A 56 -15.68 -13.53 -21.34
N LYS A 57 -14.46 -13.97 -21.63
CA LYS A 57 -13.25 -13.16 -21.62
C LYS A 57 -13.51 -11.90 -22.45
N PHE A 58 -13.70 -10.74 -21.81
CA PHE A 58 -13.33 -9.48 -22.43
C PHE A 58 -11.80 -9.44 -22.49
N ARG A 59 -11.24 -10.30 -23.35
CA ARG A 59 -9.87 -10.19 -23.83
C ARG A 59 -9.91 -9.37 -25.12
N CYS A 60 -10.37 -8.13 -25.00
CA CYS A 60 -9.85 -7.08 -25.86
C CYS A 60 -8.72 -6.47 -25.04
N SER A 61 -7.54 -7.03 -25.21
CA SER A 61 -6.28 -6.35 -24.91
C SER A 61 -6.18 -5.21 -25.93
N ALA A 62 -6.95 -4.14 -25.72
CA ALA A 62 -6.58 -2.86 -26.30
C ALA A 62 -5.25 -2.52 -25.62
N SER A 63 -4.15 -2.85 -26.31
CA SER A 63 -2.81 -2.64 -25.82
C SER A 63 -2.63 -1.16 -25.54
N ALA A 64 -2.66 -0.77 -24.27
CA ALA A 64 -2.50 0.63 -23.88
C ALA A 64 -1.03 1.03 -23.84
N LEU A 65 -0.10 0.09 -24.01
CA LEU A 65 1.31 0.40 -24.07
C LEU A 65 1.68 1.07 -25.40
N THR A 66 1.74 2.41 -25.38
CA THR A 66 2.35 3.18 -26.46
C THR A 66 3.88 3.22 -26.29
N PRO A 67 4.66 3.38 -27.38
CA PRO A 67 6.12 3.44 -27.28
C PRO A 67 6.59 4.57 -26.35
N GLN A 68 5.91 5.72 -26.38
CA GLN A 68 6.22 6.88 -25.53
C GLN A 68 6.04 6.58 -24.03
N LEU A 69 4.99 5.84 -23.67
CA LEU A 69 4.76 5.43 -22.29
C LEU A 69 5.78 4.42 -21.82
N LYS A 70 6.18 3.49 -22.70
CA LYS A 70 7.22 2.52 -22.40
C LYS A 70 8.54 3.21 -22.07
N ASP A 71 8.97 4.16 -22.90
CA ASP A 71 10.19 4.94 -22.66
C ASP A 71 10.11 5.73 -21.34
N THR A 72 8.92 6.22 -20.99
CA THR A 72 8.69 6.93 -19.73
C THR A 72 8.79 5.99 -18.53
N LEU A 73 8.19 4.80 -18.61
CA LEU A 73 8.29 3.78 -17.56
C LEU A 73 9.74 3.29 -17.39
N GLU A 74 10.47 3.10 -18.48
CA GLU A 74 11.89 2.73 -18.43
C GLU A 74 12.72 3.81 -17.74
N LYS A 75 12.49 5.10 -18.04
CA LYS A 75 13.17 6.20 -17.35
C LYS A 75 12.86 6.22 -15.85
N LEU A 76 11.59 5.99 -15.47
CA LEU A 76 11.20 5.92 -14.05
C LEU A 76 11.81 4.73 -13.34
N VAL A 77 11.83 3.54 -13.95
CA VAL A 77 12.45 2.36 -13.31
C VAL A 77 13.97 2.52 -13.19
N ASN A 78 14.59 3.28 -14.10
CA ASN A 78 16.04 3.51 -14.10
C ASN A 78 16.47 4.74 -13.28
N SER A 79 15.56 5.61 -12.83
CA SER A 79 15.92 6.82 -12.07
C SER A 79 16.40 6.48 -10.67
N GLU A 80 15.74 5.53 -10.01
CA GLU A 80 15.98 5.16 -8.63
C GLU A 80 16.23 3.67 -8.47
N LYS A 81 16.96 3.29 -7.42
CA LYS A 81 17.27 1.87 -7.14
C LYS A 81 16.03 1.05 -6.80
N VAL A 82 15.05 1.69 -6.18
CA VAL A 82 13.80 1.04 -5.75
C VAL A 82 12.65 1.99 -6.04
N VAL A 83 11.78 1.57 -6.98
CA VAL A 83 10.57 2.28 -7.33
C VAL A 83 9.37 1.40 -7.01
N LEU A 84 8.39 1.95 -6.31
CA LEU A 84 7.20 1.25 -5.86
C LEU A 84 5.95 1.84 -6.50
N PHE A 85 5.41 1.12 -7.48
CA PHE A 85 4.10 1.40 -8.06
C PHE A 85 3.00 0.90 -7.12
N MET A 86 2.19 1.81 -6.58
CA MET A 86 1.19 1.48 -5.56
C MET A 86 -0.12 2.24 -5.74
N LYS A 87 -1.14 1.82 -4.97
CA LYS A 87 -2.43 2.51 -4.90
C LYS A 87 -2.40 3.53 -3.76
N GLY A 88 -2.44 4.81 -4.09
CA GLY A 88 -2.23 5.91 -3.15
C GLY A 88 -0.75 6.30 -3.08
N THR A 89 -0.35 6.93 -1.99
CA THR A 89 1.03 7.40 -1.76
C THR A 89 1.62 6.75 -0.49
N ARG A 90 2.93 6.92 -0.28
CA ARG A 90 3.65 6.44 0.92
C ARG A 90 3.05 6.94 2.24
N ASP A 91 2.46 8.13 2.23
CA ASP A 91 1.83 8.76 3.39
C ASP A 91 0.36 8.33 3.53
N PHE A 92 -0.33 8.12 2.41
CA PHE A 92 -1.74 7.74 2.35
C PHE A 92 -1.98 6.52 1.43
N PRO A 93 -1.65 5.30 1.89
CA PRO A 93 -1.91 4.09 1.10
C PRO A 93 -3.41 3.77 1.07
N MET A 94 -3.95 3.55 -0.13
CA MET A 94 -5.40 3.32 -0.34
C MET A 94 -5.77 1.83 -0.44
N CYS A 95 -4.81 0.93 -0.27
CA CYS A 95 -5.02 -0.51 -0.35
C CYS A 95 -4.19 -1.24 0.70
N GLY A 96 -4.77 -2.27 1.33
CA GLY A 96 -4.08 -3.08 2.35
C GLY A 96 -2.76 -3.68 1.86
N PHE A 97 -2.71 -4.13 0.60
CA PHE A 97 -1.47 -4.63 -0.01
C PHE A 97 -0.39 -3.53 -0.09
N SER A 98 -0.75 -2.35 -0.61
CA SER A 98 0.17 -1.21 -0.71
C SER A 98 0.66 -0.76 0.67
N ASN A 99 -0.21 -0.75 1.69
CA ASN A 99 0.16 -0.41 3.06
C ASN A 99 1.19 -1.39 3.64
N THR A 100 0.98 -2.71 3.47
CA THR A 100 1.92 -3.72 3.97
C THR A 100 3.30 -3.59 3.34
N VAL A 101 3.39 -3.37 2.03
CA VAL A 101 4.69 -3.19 1.35
C VAL A 101 5.41 -1.94 1.86
N VAL A 102 4.71 -0.83 1.99
CA VAL A 102 5.26 0.43 2.54
C VAL A 102 5.78 0.23 3.97
N GLN A 103 5.06 -0.51 4.82
CA GLN A 103 5.50 -0.82 6.18
C GLN A 103 6.78 -1.66 6.18
N ILE A 104 6.89 -2.67 5.33
CA ILE A 104 8.08 -3.50 5.23
C ILE A 104 9.29 -2.66 4.80
N LEU A 105 9.15 -1.85 3.74
CA LEU A 105 10.26 -1.02 3.25
C LEU A 105 10.68 0.04 4.28
N LYS A 106 9.72 0.63 5.00
CA LYS A 106 9.99 1.55 6.12
C LYS A 106 10.77 0.85 7.25
N ASN A 107 10.38 -0.38 7.62
CA ASN A 107 11.04 -1.16 8.65
C ASN A 107 12.46 -1.58 8.27
N LEU A 108 12.72 -1.77 6.97
CA LEU A 108 14.05 -2.08 6.44
C LEU A 108 14.90 -0.82 6.19
N ASN A 109 14.36 0.37 6.46
CA ASN A 109 15.00 1.67 6.22
C ASN A 109 15.51 1.85 4.78
N VAL A 110 14.84 1.24 3.80
CA VAL A 110 15.21 1.36 2.39
C VAL A 110 14.55 2.62 1.82
N PRO A 111 15.32 3.56 1.24
CA PRO A 111 14.73 4.67 0.49
C PRO A 111 14.11 4.14 -0.80
N PHE A 112 12.90 4.57 -1.10
CA PHE A 112 12.19 4.21 -2.33
C PHE A 112 11.35 5.39 -2.81
N GLU A 113 11.13 5.44 -4.12
CA GLU A 113 10.20 6.37 -4.77
C GLU A 113 8.82 5.71 -4.90
N ASP A 114 7.75 6.42 -4.55
CA ASP A 114 6.38 5.96 -4.71
C ASP A 114 5.68 6.62 -5.91
N VAL A 115 5.04 5.80 -6.74
CA VAL A 115 4.25 6.26 -7.90
C VAL A 115 2.80 5.80 -7.73
N ASN A 116 1.88 6.77 -7.66
CA ASN A 116 0.45 6.50 -7.51
C ASN A 116 -0.20 6.12 -8.86
N ILE A 117 -0.60 4.86 -9.00
CA ILE A 117 -1.22 4.38 -10.26
C ILE A 117 -2.70 4.77 -10.40
N LEU A 118 -3.34 5.33 -9.38
CA LEU A 118 -4.76 5.69 -9.40
C LEU A 118 -5.02 7.02 -10.12
N GLU A 119 -4.01 7.87 -10.25
CA GLU A 119 -4.13 9.17 -10.90
C GLU A 119 -4.20 9.08 -12.43
N ASN A 120 -3.58 8.04 -13.01
CA ASN A 120 -3.45 7.89 -14.45
C ASN A 120 -3.88 6.50 -14.92
N GLU A 121 -5.08 6.39 -15.49
CA GLU A 121 -5.62 5.11 -15.98
C GLU A 121 -4.76 4.51 -17.11
N ILE A 122 -4.17 5.38 -17.94
CA ILE A 122 -3.25 4.99 -19.02
C ILE A 122 -1.99 4.33 -18.44
N LEU A 123 -1.43 4.89 -17.36
CA LEU A 123 -0.25 4.34 -16.68
C LEU A 123 -0.61 2.98 -16.05
N ARG A 124 -1.77 2.88 -15.39
CA ARG A 124 -2.27 1.63 -14.81
C ARG A 124 -2.40 0.51 -15.84
N GLN A 125 -2.98 0.80 -17.00
CA GLN A 125 -3.14 -0.19 -18.06
C GLN A 125 -1.81 -0.53 -18.74
N GLY A 126 -0.97 0.48 -19.00
CA GLY A 126 0.37 0.29 -19.58
C GLY A 126 1.32 -0.51 -18.67
N LEU A 127 1.28 -0.27 -17.36
CA LEU A 127 2.11 -0.98 -16.38
C LEU A 127 1.80 -2.49 -16.35
N LYS A 128 0.51 -2.85 -16.48
CA LYS A 128 0.07 -4.25 -16.54
C LYS A 128 0.67 -4.99 -17.75
N GLU A 129 0.76 -4.30 -18.88
CA GLU A 129 1.34 -4.86 -20.11
C GLU A 129 2.88 -4.89 -20.04
N TYR A 130 3.50 -3.85 -19.46
CA TYR A 130 4.95 -3.78 -19.25
C TYR A 130 5.48 -4.86 -18.29
N SER A 131 4.72 -5.20 -17.24
CA SER A 131 5.15 -6.17 -16.23
C SER A 131 4.92 -7.63 -16.60
N ASN A 132 4.32 -7.91 -17.76
CA ASN A 132 4.04 -9.27 -18.20
C ASN A 132 5.16 -9.73 -19.17
N PRO A 133 6.07 -10.63 -18.74
CA PRO A 133 7.18 -11.10 -19.56
C PRO A 133 6.73 -11.97 -20.76
#